data_AF-A0A2G1VHQ1-F1
#
_entry.id   AF-A0A2G1VHQ1-F1
#
_cell.length_a   1.000
_cell.length_b   1.000
_cell.length_c   1.000
_cell.angle_alpha   90.00
_cell.angle_beta   90.00
_cell.angle_gamma   90.00
#
_symmetry.space_group_name_H-M   'P 1'
#
loop_
_entity.id
_entity.type
_entity.pdbx_description
1 polymer ?
#
loop_
_entity_poly.entity_id
_entity_poly.type
_entity_poly.pdbx_seq_one_letter_code
_entity_poly.pdbx_strand_id
1 'polypeptide(L)'
;MISVERLIRRLELLQPALNPELKLSKHPNREDLMKIAVTSQNRKTVTQHAGRCRKFFIFHIVEGQVAKKELLELPKEQSFRESSSQLPHPLDDIDVLITRGMGSGLAMRLNEKGIESVITEDEDPEKAVRSYLTIS
;
A
#
# COMPACT_ATOMS: atom_id res chain seq x y z
N MET A 1 -28.71 3.80 -36.94
CA MET A 1 -27.51 4.61 -36.57
C MET A 1 -27.27 4.45 -35.08
N ILE A 2 -26.24 3.71 -34.70
CA ILE A 2 -25.84 3.62 -33.28
C ILE A 2 -25.19 4.98 -32.95
N SER A 3 -25.67 5.67 -31.91
CA SER A 3 -25.11 6.98 -31.50
C SER A 3 -23.60 6.84 -31.29
N VAL A 4 -22.83 7.82 -31.76
CA VAL A 4 -21.37 7.86 -31.63
C VAL A 4 -20.97 7.75 -30.14
N GLU A 5 -21.77 8.28 -29.23
CA GLU A 5 -21.62 8.15 -27.77
C GLU A 5 -21.73 6.71 -27.25
N ARG A 6 -22.56 5.86 -27.89
CA ARG A 6 -22.63 4.42 -27.57
C ARG A 6 -21.41 3.67 -28.07
N LEU A 7 -20.77 4.15 -29.14
CA LEU A 7 -19.54 3.56 -29.67
C LEU A 7 -18.35 3.93 -28.78
N ILE A 8 -18.27 5.18 -28.32
CA ILE A 8 -17.21 5.66 -27.41
C ILE A 8 -17.23 4.89 -26.09
N ARG A 9 -18.41 4.72 -25.45
CA ARG A 9 -18.52 3.90 -24.23
C ARG A 9 -18.18 2.43 -24.44
N ARG A 10 -18.36 1.89 -25.65
CA ARG A 10 -18.02 0.48 -25.97
C ARG A 10 -16.53 0.31 -26.29
N LEU A 11 -15.86 1.37 -26.72
CA LEU A 11 -14.40 1.41 -26.90
C LEU A 11 -13.67 1.57 -25.56
N GLU A 12 -14.16 2.40 -24.64
CA GLU A 12 -13.62 2.52 -23.27
C GLU A 12 -13.71 1.18 -22.50
N LEU A 13 -14.79 0.43 -22.68
CA LEU A 13 -14.97 -0.90 -22.05
C LEU A 13 -14.07 -2.01 -22.66
N LEU A 14 -13.36 -1.74 -23.76
CA LEU A 14 -12.45 -2.69 -24.42
C LEU A 14 -10.96 -2.40 -24.14
N GLN A 15 -10.64 -1.36 -23.35
CA GLN A 15 -9.26 -1.01 -23.02
C GLN A 15 -8.55 -1.81 -21.91
N PRO A 16 -9.18 -2.68 -21.07
CA PRO A 16 -8.41 -3.37 -20.03
C PRO A 16 -7.52 -4.50 -20.56
N ALA A 17 -7.44 -4.72 -21.88
CA ALA A 17 -6.68 -5.81 -22.49
C ALA A 17 -5.34 -5.43 -23.13
N LEU A 18 -4.75 -4.25 -22.84
CA LEU A 18 -3.47 -3.85 -23.45
C LEU A 18 -2.26 -3.72 -22.52
N ASN A 19 -2.39 -3.81 -21.19
CA ASN A 19 -1.25 -3.68 -20.27
C ASN A 19 -1.24 -4.78 -19.19
N PRO A 20 -0.56 -5.92 -19.41
CA PRO A 20 -0.48 -7.00 -18.42
C PRO A 20 0.42 -6.70 -17.21
N GLU A 21 1.11 -5.55 -17.15
CA GLU A 21 2.03 -5.18 -16.06
C GLU A 21 1.51 -4.11 -15.10
N LEU A 22 0.29 -3.58 -15.28
CA LEU A 22 -0.28 -2.68 -14.28
C LEU A 22 -0.76 -3.53 -13.10
N LYS A 23 0.06 -3.63 -12.04
CA LYS A 23 -0.33 -4.22 -10.74
C LYS A 23 -1.67 -3.62 -10.35
N LEU A 24 -2.74 -4.43 -10.43
CA LEU A 24 -4.10 -4.00 -10.15
C LEU A 24 -4.14 -3.44 -8.72
N SER A 25 -4.31 -2.13 -8.60
CA SER A 25 -4.47 -1.50 -7.29
C SER A 25 -5.67 -2.14 -6.59
N LYS A 26 -5.64 -2.24 -5.26
CA LYS A 26 -6.82 -2.69 -4.51
C LYS A 26 -8.04 -1.77 -4.69
N HIS A 27 -7.84 -0.62 -5.34
CA HIS A 27 -8.78 0.46 -5.51
C HIS A 27 -9.09 0.71 -7.01
N PRO A 28 -9.74 -0.24 -7.71
CA PRO A 28 -9.90 -0.19 -9.17
C PRO A 28 -10.80 0.94 -9.71
N ASN A 29 -11.51 1.67 -8.82
CA ASN A 29 -12.34 2.84 -9.16
C ASN A 29 -11.73 4.18 -8.70
N ARG A 30 -10.45 4.19 -8.30
CA ARG A 30 -9.70 5.40 -7.99
C ARG A 30 -8.54 5.46 -8.97
N GLU A 31 -8.69 6.22 -10.04
CA GLU A 31 -7.60 6.45 -10.99
C GLU A 31 -6.35 6.89 -10.20
N ASP A 32 -5.35 6.01 -10.18
CA ASP A 32 -4.03 6.13 -9.57
C ASP A 32 -3.92 6.51 -8.08
N LEU A 33 -4.91 6.19 -7.22
CA LEU A 33 -4.74 6.36 -5.76
C LEU A 33 -4.14 5.11 -5.11
N MET A 34 -2.87 5.20 -4.73
CA MET A 34 -2.15 4.15 -4.00
C MET A 34 -1.88 4.56 -2.55
N LYS A 35 -1.99 3.61 -1.62
CA LYS A 35 -1.70 3.82 -0.18
C LYS A 35 -0.49 3.01 0.27
N ILE A 36 0.53 3.71 0.74
CA ILE A 36 1.76 3.12 1.26
C ILE A 36 1.84 3.38 2.76
N ALA A 37 1.93 2.32 3.57
CA ALA A 37 2.24 2.43 4.98
C ALA A 37 3.73 2.20 5.23
N VAL A 38 4.33 3.06 6.04
CA VAL A 38 5.72 2.92 6.50
C VAL A 38 5.74 2.75 8.02
N THR A 39 6.37 1.68 8.51
CA THR A 39 6.46 1.41 9.95
C THR A 39 7.31 2.46 10.67
N SER A 40 6.81 3.14 11.71
CA SER A 40 7.59 4.13 12.46
C SER A 40 7.20 4.22 13.94
N GLN A 41 7.71 3.30 14.75
CA GLN A 41 7.36 3.22 16.17
C GLN A 41 7.70 4.50 16.98
N ASN A 42 8.77 5.21 16.58
CA ASN A 42 9.22 6.47 17.20
C ASN A 42 8.73 7.72 16.46
N ARG A 43 7.90 7.57 15.41
CA ARG A 43 7.42 8.64 14.52
C ARG A 43 8.53 9.41 13.78
N LYS A 44 9.72 8.83 13.63
CA LYS A 44 10.89 9.46 12.99
C LYS A 44 11.54 8.55 11.96
N THR A 45 11.79 7.29 12.33
CA THR A 45 12.55 6.36 11.50
C THR A 45 11.77 5.10 11.16
N VAL A 46 12.16 4.42 10.08
CA VAL A 46 11.58 3.14 9.66
C VAL A 46 11.95 2.03 10.65
N THR A 47 10.98 1.21 11.05
CA THR A 47 11.17 0.20 12.12
C THR A 47 11.83 -1.09 11.60
N GLN A 48 12.76 -1.65 12.38
CA GLN A 48 13.41 -2.95 12.09
C GLN A 48 12.51 -4.18 12.28
N HIS A 49 11.40 -4.04 13.01
CA HIS A 49 10.48 -5.14 13.34
C HIS A 49 9.02 -4.73 13.19
N ALA A 50 8.45 -4.93 12.00
CA ALA A 50 7.07 -4.56 11.67
C ALA A 50 6.02 -5.16 12.63
N GLY A 51 6.24 -6.39 13.13
CA GLY A 51 5.24 -7.11 13.92
C GLY A 51 4.78 -6.40 15.20
N ARG A 52 5.68 -5.68 15.89
CA ARG A 52 5.34 -4.93 17.12
C ARG A 52 5.00 -3.46 16.85
N CYS A 53 5.11 -3.02 15.59
CA CYS A 53 4.90 -1.63 15.25
C CYS A 53 3.43 -1.27 15.44
N ARG A 54 3.20 -0.10 16.03
CA ARG A 54 1.86 0.45 16.29
C ARG A 54 1.64 1.78 15.61
N LYS A 55 2.67 2.35 14.99
CA LYS A 55 2.61 3.70 14.42
C LYS A 55 3.12 3.63 13.01
N PHE A 56 2.34 4.17 12.09
CA PHE A 56 2.60 4.06 10.66
C PHE A 56 2.41 5.43 10.03
N PHE A 57 3.36 5.85 9.20
CA PHE A 57 3.08 6.93 8.26
C PHE A 57 2.33 6.35 7.07
N ILE A 58 1.14 6.87 6.79
CA ILE A 58 0.35 6.51 5.62
C ILE A 58 0.55 7.60 4.58
N PHE A 59 1.06 7.19 3.43
CA PHE A 59 1.26 8.04 2.27
C PHE A 59 0.19 7.72 1.23
N HIS A 60 -0.49 8.75 0.77
CA HIS A 60 -1.40 8.67 -0.36
C HIS A 60 -0.63 9.13 -1.58
N ILE A 61 -0.56 8.27 -2.58
CA ILE A 61 0.14 8.49 -3.84
C ILE A 61 -0.92 8.71 -4.91
N VAL A 62 -0.76 9.79 -5.68
CA VAL A 62 -1.59 10.11 -6.85
C VAL A 62 -0.62 10.37 -8.00
N GLU A 63 -0.83 9.71 -9.13
CA GLU A 63 0.02 9.85 -10.33
C GLU A 63 1.53 9.69 -10.01
N GLY A 64 1.86 8.69 -9.17
CA GLY A 64 3.24 8.40 -8.77
C GLY A 64 3.87 9.41 -7.79
N GLN A 65 3.12 10.38 -7.29
CA GLN A 65 3.62 11.42 -6.37
C GLN A 65 2.90 11.39 -5.02
N VAL A 66 3.61 11.78 -3.96
CA VAL A 66 3.04 11.88 -2.62
C VAL A 66 2.07 13.07 -2.56
N ALA A 67 0.77 12.78 -2.48
CA ALA A 67 -0.29 13.78 -2.34
C ALA A 67 -0.61 14.11 -0.87
N LYS A 68 -0.51 13.12 0.03
CA LYS A 68 -0.80 13.29 1.46
C LYS A 68 0.05 12.37 2.32
N LYS A 69 0.39 12.84 3.53
CA LYS A 69 1.00 12.07 4.60
C LYS A 69 0.18 12.21 5.88
N GLU A 70 -0.12 11.11 6.54
CA GLU A 70 -0.79 11.10 7.84
C GLU A 70 -0.17 10.05 8.78
N LEU A 71 -0.38 10.21 10.09
CA LEU A 71 0.09 9.25 11.09
C LEU A 71 -1.08 8.41 11.59
N LEU A 72 -0.99 7.09 11.40
CA LEU A 72 -1.90 6.13 12.01
C LEU A 72 -1.26 5.57 13.28
N GLU A 73 -1.98 5.63 14.39
CA GLU A 73 -1.58 5.01 15.65
C GLU A 73 -2.59 3.96 16.08
N LEU A 74 -2.10 2.75 16.33
CA LEU A 74 -2.88 1.59 16.69
C LEU A 74 -2.72 1.28 18.17
N PRO A 75 -3.79 0.80 18.84
CA PRO A 75 -3.68 0.17 20.14
C PRO A 75 -2.83 -1.10 20.04
N LYS A 76 -2.36 -1.63 21.18
CA LYS A 76 -1.40 -2.76 21.20
C LYS A 76 -2.00 -4.02 20.57
N GLU A 77 -3.27 -4.23 20.82
CA GLU A 77 -4.10 -5.36 20.38
C GLU A 77 -4.24 -5.38 18.84
N GLN A 78 -4.05 -4.23 18.19
CA GLN A 78 -4.05 -4.07 16.74
C GLN A 78 -2.63 -4.00 16.16
N SER A 79 -1.58 -4.34 16.92
CA SER A 79 -0.29 -4.63 16.27
C SER A 79 -0.39 -5.94 15.49
N PHE A 80 0.43 -6.10 14.45
CA PHE A 80 0.42 -7.32 13.64
C PHE A 80 0.77 -8.60 14.41
N ARG A 81 1.56 -8.47 15.49
CA ARG A 81 1.91 -9.57 16.38
C ARG A 81 0.72 -10.06 17.20
N GLU A 82 -0.10 -9.14 17.69
CA GLU A 82 -1.18 -9.45 18.63
C GLU A 82 -2.52 -9.67 17.93
N SER A 83 -2.73 -9.07 16.76
CA SER A 83 -3.97 -9.21 16.00
C SER A 83 -4.05 -10.54 15.25
N SER A 84 -5.26 -11.09 15.16
CA SER A 84 -5.56 -12.27 14.33
C SER A 84 -5.50 -11.93 12.84
N SER A 85 -4.95 -12.83 12.02
CA SER A 85 -4.97 -12.70 10.55
C SER A 85 -6.38 -12.80 9.95
N GLN A 86 -7.31 -13.45 10.66
CA GLN A 86 -8.68 -13.68 10.21
C GLN A 86 -9.62 -12.48 10.46
N LEU A 87 -9.18 -11.51 11.27
CA LEU A 87 -9.98 -10.33 11.56
C LEU A 87 -9.60 -9.17 10.62
N PRO A 88 -10.53 -8.24 10.35
CA PRO A 88 -10.22 -6.98 9.69
C PRO A 88 -9.13 -6.22 10.46
N HIS A 89 -8.15 -5.69 9.74
CA HIS A 89 -7.08 -4.87 10.28
C HIS A 89 -7.17 -3.46 9.71
N PRO A 90 -6.89 -2.39 10.50
CA PRO A 90 -6.86 -1.01 9.99
C PRO A 90 -5.89 -0.75 8.82
N LEU A 91 -4.99 -1.69 8.54
CA LEU A 91 -4.03 -1.62 7.43
C LEU A 91 -4.44 -2.51 6.24
N ASP A 92 -5.61 -3.16 6.26
CA ASP A 92 -6.05 -4.02 5.15
C ASP A 92 -6.30 -3.22 3.86
N ASP A 93 -6.55 -1.91 3.99
CA ASP A 93 -6.86 -0.96 2.90
C ASP A 93 -5.62 -0.40 2.18
N ILE A 94 -4.42 -0.71 2.65
CA ILE A 94 -3.17 -0.26 2.00
C ILE A 94 -2.79 -1.19 0.85
N ASP A 95 -1.99 -0.67 -0.07
CA ASP A 95 -1.41 -1.43 -1.18
C ASP A 95 -0.01 -1.96 -0.81
N VAL A 96 0.79 -1.17 -0.08
CA VAL A 96 2.19 -1.51 0.26
C VAL A 96 2.50 -1.24 1.73
N LEU A 97 3.24 -2.15 2.36
CA LEU A 97 3.89 -1.95 3.65
C LEU A 97 5.42 -1.93 3.50
N ILE A 98 6.04 -0.79 3.84
CA ILE A 98 7.50 -0.64 3.87
C ILE A 98 8.01 -0.72 5.31
N THR A 99 9.08 -1.50 5.52
CA THR A 99 9.71 -1.68 6.83
C THR A 99 11.19 -2.06 6.67
N ARG A 100 12.02 -1.92 7.71
CA ARG A 100 13.42 -2.41 7.67
C ARG A 100 13.56 -3.89 8.01
N GLY A 101 12.51 -4.53 8.50
CA GLY A 101 12.53 -5.95 8.79
C GLY A 101 11.17 -6.51 9.20
N MET A 102 10.92 -7.74 8.77
CA MET A 102 9.67 -8.47 8.95
C MET A 102 9.92 -9.98 8.90
N GLY A 103 9.17 -10.74 9.70
CA GLY A 103 9.21 -12.21 9.64
C GLY A 103 8.31 -12.76 8.53
N SER A 104 8.63 -13.96 8.03
CA SER A 104 7.93 -14.62 6.91
C SER A 104 6.42 -14.78 7.13
N GLY A 105 5.98 -15.11 8.35
CA GLY A 105 4.56 -15.24 8.67
C GLY A 105 3.77 -13.95 8.50
N LEU A 106 4.38 -12.78 8.79
CA LEU A 106 3.73 -11.49 8.52
C LEU A 106 3.75 -11.15 7.03
N ALA A 107 4.84 -11.45 6.32
CA ALA A 107 4.92 -11.26 4.87
C ALA A 107 3.82 -12.05 4.14
N MET A 108 3.64 -13.33 4.50
CA MET A 108 2.60 -14.20 3.96
C MET A 108 1.20 -13.64 4.27
N ARG A 109 0.92 -13.26 5.52
CA ARG A 109 -0.36 -12.65 5.91
C ARG A 109 -0.69 -11.39 5.10
N LEU A 110 0.30 -10.54 4.83
CA LEU A 110 0.12 -9.34 4.02
C LEU A 110 -0.16 -9.70 2.55
N ASN A 111 0.58 -10.66 2.01
CA ASN A 111 0.39 -11.14 0.64
C ASN A 111 -0.99 -11.78 0.42
N GLU A 112 -1.48 -12.58 1.37
CA GLU A 112 -2.85 -13.13 1.36
C GLU A 112 -3.92 -12.03 1.32
N LYS A 113 -3.63 -10.87 1.91
CA LYS A 113 -4.47 -9.67 1.89
C LYS A 113 -4.21 -8.81 0.65
N GLY A 114 -3.37 -9.22 -0.30
CA GLY A 114 -2.98 -8.45 -1.47
C GLY A 114 -2.10 -7.22 -1.18
N ILE A 115 -1.47 -7.16 0.00
CA ILE A 115 -0.55 -6.08 0.39
C ILE A 115 0.87 -6.50 0.00
N GLU A 116 1.54 -5.69 -0.81
CA GLU A 116 2.96 -5.87 -1.09
C GLU A 116 3.80 -5.51 0.14
N SER A 117 4.78 -6.34 0.45
CA SER A 117 5.68 -6.09 1.57
C SER A 117 7.09 -5.78 1.07
N VAL A 118 7.63 -4.64 1.50
CA VAL A 118 8.93 -4.13 1.03
C VAL A 118 9.88 -4.01 2.21
N ILE A 119 11.06 -4.60 2.08
CA ILE A 119 12.18 -4.38 2.99
C ILE A 119 13.05 -3.27 2.43
N THR A 120 13.31 -2.24 3.23
CA THR A 120 14.19 -1.11 2.87
C THR A 120 15.39 -1.00 3.81
N GLU A 121 16.49 -0.45 3.30
CA GLU A 121 17.63 -0.03 4.12
C GLU A 121 17.48 1.43 4.59
N ASP A 122 16.57 2.20 3.99
CA ASP A 122 16.35 3.61 4.32
C ASP A 122 15.77 3.77 5.73
N GLU A 123 16.37 4.68 6.51
CA GLU A 123 15.87 5.02 7.85
C GLU A 123 14.79 6.10 7.82
N ASP A 124 14.83 6.99 6.83
CA ASP A 124 13.85 8.06 6.69
C ASP A 124 12.59 7.55 5.96
N PRO A 125 11.38 7.71 6.54
CA PRO A 125 10.15 7.21 5.93
C PRO A 125 9.83 7.83 4.57
N GLU A 126 10.14 9.10 4.34
CA GLU A 126 9.85 9.75 3.05
C GLU A 126 10.82 9.29 1.97
N LYS A 127 12.11 9.16 2.32
CA LYS A 127 13.11 8.59 1.44
C LYS A 127 12.73 7.17 1.04
N ALA A 128 12.32 6.33 1.99
CA ALA A 128 11.89 4.96 1.71
C ALA A 128 10.73 4.90 0.68
N VAL A 129 9.76 5.82 0.77
CA VAL A 129 8.67 5.93 -0.21
C VAL A 129 9.17 6.39 -1.57
N ARG A 130 10.02 7.42 -1.62
CA ARG A 130 10.61 7.90 -2.89
C ARG A 130 11.44 6.81 -3.58
N SER A 131 12.25 6.08 -2.82
CA SER A 131 13.02 4.94 -3.31
C SER A 131 12.12 3.87 -3.92
N TYR A 132 11.02 3.53 -3.24
CA TYR A 132 10.02 2.57 -3.75
C TYR A 132 9.39 3.03 -5.08
N LEU A 133 8.97 4.29 -5.17
CA LEU A 133 8.33 4.87 -6.36
C LEU A 133 9.27 5.05 -7.56
N THR A 134 10.59 5.03 -7.36
CA THR A 134 11.57 5.14 -8.45
C THR A 134 11.86 3.79 -9.11
N ILE A 135 11.67 2.68 -8.37
CA ILE A 135 12.05 1.34 -8.78
C ILE A 135 10.85 0.50 -9.24
N SER A 136 9.63 0.91 -8.86
CA SER A 136 8.37 0.20 -9.15
C SER A 136 7.65 0.81 -10.34
#